data_AF-A0A505MGH2-F1
#
_entry.id   AF-A0A505MGH2-F1
#
_cell.length_a   1.000
_cell.length_b   1.000
_cell.length_c   1.000
_cell.angle_alpha   90.00
_cell.angle_beta   90.00
_cell.angle_gamma   90.00
#
_symmetry.space_group_name_H-M   'P 1'
#
loop_
_entity.id
_entity.type
_entity.pdbx_description
1 polymer ?
#
loop_
_entity_poly.entity_id
_entity_poly.type
_entity_poly.pdbx_seq_one_letter_code
_entity_poly.pdbx_strand_id
1 'polypeptide(L)'
;MRKQTNEHDIAKAAAYVLKESFIKAARTEKVLYVENDTLWSKTPLGQPVFIKQLCGRNPNFSKKIANRRVFKIKKRHVNSAIN
;
A
#
# COMPACT_ATOMS: atom_id res chain seq x y z
N MET A 1 -12.71 -33.82 -5.52
CA MET A 1 -12.44 -33.00 -4.32
C MET A 1 -11.97 -31.61 -4.77
N ARG A 2 -12.70 -30.53 -4.46
CA ARG A 2 -12.17 -29.17 -4.65
C ARG A 2 -11.04 -28.99 -3.64
N LYS A 3 -9.80 -28.85 -4.11
CA LYS A 3 -8.68 -28.43 -3.26
C LYS A 3 -9.09 -27.06 -2.70
N GLN A 4 -9.48 -27.02 -1.43
CA GLN A 4 -9.64 -25.76 -0.72
C GLN A 4 -8.22 -25.22 -0.58
N THR A 5 -7.77 -24.44 -1.56
CA THR A 5 -6.52 -23.70 -1.45
C THR A 5 -6.70 -22.83 -0.22
N ASN A 6 -5.89 -23.08 0.81
CA ASN A 6 -5.95 -22.32 2.04
C ASN A 6 -5.81 -20.84 1.69
N GLU A 7 -6.63 -19.97 2.26
CA GLU A 7 -6.59 -18.52 1.98
C GLU A 7 -5.17 -17.96 2.15
N HIS A 8 -4.43 -18.53 3.10
CA HIS A 8 -3.01 -18.28 3.31
C HIS A 8 -2.16 -18.54 2.05
N ASP A 9 -2.38 -19.66 1.35
CA ASP A 9 -1.60 -20.03 0.16
C ASP A 9 -1.95 -19.14 -1.04
N ILE A 10 -3.22 -18.76 -1.17
CA ILE A 10 -3.67 -17.79 -2.17
C ILE A 10 -3.01 -16.43 -1.90
N ALA A 11 -3.04 -15.96 -0.65
CA ALA A 11 -2.41 -14.70 -0.27
C ALA A 11 -0.90 -14.71 -0.54
N LYS A 12 -0.21 -15.82 -0.23
CA LYS A 12 1.21 -16.00 -0.50
C LYS A 12 1.52 -15.97 -1.99
N ALA A 13 0.73 -16.68 -2.81
CA ALA A 13 0.89 -16.69 -4.25
C ALA A 13 0.64 -15.30 -4.86
N ALA A 14 -0.42 -14.61 -4.43
CA ALA A 14 -0.72 -13.25 -4.88
C ALA A 14 0.39 -12.25 -4.51
N ALA A 15 0.89 -12.32 -3.27
CA ALA A 15 2.01 -11.48 -2.82
C ALA A 15 3.27 -11.71 -3.65
N TYR A 16 3.57 -12.96 -3.99
CA TYR A 16 4.70 -13.30 -4.86
C TYR A 16 4.55 -12.68 -6.24
N VAL A 17 3.38 -12.84 -6.89
CA VAL A 17 3.11 -12.25 -8.20
C VAL A 17 3.25 -10.73 -8.18
N LEU A 18 2.65 -10.07 -7.18
CA LEU A 18 2.74 -8.61 -7.04
C LEU A 18 4.18 -8.13 -6.87
N LYS A 19 5.00 -8.85 -6.09
CA LYS A 19 6.41 -8.54 -5.91
C LYS A 19 7.18 -8.63 -7.23
N GLU A 20 7.05 -9.74 -7.95
CA GLU A 20 7.77 -9.96 -9.20
C GLU A 20 7.33 -8.97 -10.29
N SER A 21 6.03 -8.69 -10.39
CA SER A 21 5.50 -7.66 -11.29
C SER A 21 6.06 -6.27 -10.96
N PHE A 22 6.14 -5.91 -9.68
CA PHE A 22 6.73 -4.64 -9.26
C PHE A 22 8.22 -4.58 -9.60
N ILE A 23 9.00 -5.62 -9.33
CA ILE A 23 10.44 -5.67 -9.64
C ILE A 23 10.66 -5.51 -11.15
N LYS A 24 9.84 -6.18 -11.97
CA LYS A 24 9.90 -6.06 -13.42
C LYS A 24 9.62 -4.62 -13.86
N ALA A 25 8.53 -4.03 -13.38
CA ALA A 25 8.17 -2.64 -13.70
C ALA A 25 9.25 -1.65 -13.23
N ALA A 26 9.82 -1.83 -12.03
CA ALA A 26 10.85 -0.95 -11.49
C ALA A 26 12.17 -0.97 -12.30
N ARG A 27 12.40 -2.00 -13.11
CA ARG A 27 13.57 -2.12 -14.00
C ARG A 27 13.34 -1.50 -15.38
N THR A 28 12.10 -1.34 -15.81
CA THR A 28 11.77 -0.86 -17.17
C THR A 28 11.14 0.52 -17.16
N GLU A 29 10.42 0.86 -16.09
CA GLU A 29 9.54 2.02 -16.03
C GLU A 29 9.70 2.79 -14.71
N LYS A 30 9.09 3.98 -14.66
CA LYS A 30 9.01 4.77 -13.43
C LYS A 30 7.94 4.18 -12.52
N VAL A 31 8.31 3.84 -11.30
CA VAL A 31 7.40 3.27 -10.28
C VAL A 31 7.26 4.20 -9.08
N LEU A 32 6.11 4.09 -8.40
CA LEU A 32 5.89 4.69 -7.10
C LEU A 32 6.01 3.63 -6.01
N TYR A 33 6.63 3.96 -4.89
CA TYR A 33 6.72 3.07 -3.73
C TYR A 33 6.74 3.87 -2.43
N VAL A 34 6.51 3.18 -1.31
CA VAL A 34 6.47 3.79 0.01
C VAL A 34 7.60 3.24 0.87
N GLU A 35 8.35 4.13 1.50
CA GLU A 35 9.43 3.82 2.44
C GLU A 35 9.39 4.83 3.58
N ASN A 36 9.40 4.37 4.84
CA ASN A 36 9.36 5.23 6.04
C ASN A 36 8.22 6.27 6.02
N ASP A 37 7.02 5.80 5.67
CA ASP A 37 5.83 6.63 5.45
C ASP A 37 5.95 7.70 4.35
N THR A 38 7.00 7.65 3.55
CA THR A 38 7.24 8.57 2.44
C THR A 38 6.93 7.91 1.11
N LEU A 39 6.15 8.59 0.28
CA LEU A 39 5.92 8.20 -1.11
C LEU A 39 7.08 8.70 -1.97
N TRP A 40 7.70 7.77 -2.69
CA TRP A 40 8.84 7.97 -3.58
C TRP A 40 8.46 7.63 -5.01
N SER A 41 9.12 8.28 -5.96
CA SER A 41 9.11 7.94 -7.38
C SER A 41 10.51 7.52 -7.80
N LYS A 42 10.66 6.34 -8.41
CA LYS A 42 11.96 5.86 -8.90
C LYS A 42 11.88 5.47 -10.37
N THR A 43 12.79 6.04 -11.15
CA THR A 43 13.10 5.61 -12.51
C THR A 43 14.18 4.52 -12.48
N PRO A 44 14.27 3.62 -13.47
CA PRO A 44 15.13 2.43 -13.40
C PRO A 44 16.61 2.71 -13.13
N LEU A 45 17.14 3.78 -13.72
CA LEU A 45 18.55 4.19 -13.58
C LEU A 45 18.71 5.50 -12.78
N GLY A 46 17.61 6.07 -12.29
CA GLY A 46 17.63 7.35 -11.61
C GLY A 46 17.57 7.21 -10.10
N GLN A 47 17.97 8.27 -9.42
CA GLN A 47 17.81 8.37 -7.98
C GLN A 47 16.32 8.49 -7.62
N PRO A 48 15.87 7.90 -6.51
CA PRO A 48 14.52 8.10 -6.01
C PRO A 48 14.24 9.59 -5.76
N VAL A 49 13.07 10.04 -6.21
CA VAL A 49 12.58 11.40 -6.03
C VAL A 49 11.48 11.39 -4.98
N PHE A 50 11.63 12.25 -3.97
CA PHE A 50 10.62 12.47 -2.95
C PHE A 50 9.35 13.03 -3.59
N ILE A 51 8.20 12.40 -3.34
CA ILE A 51 6.90 12.90 -3.79
C ILE A 51 6.13 13.52 -2.63
N LYS A 52 5.97 12.77 -1.53
CA LYS A 52 5.14 13.22 -0.40
C LYS A 52 5.38 12.43 0.88
N GLN A 53 5.44 13.11 2.02
CA GLN A 53 5.31 12.46 3.33
C GLN A 53 3.83 12.12 3.58
N LEU A 54 3.53 10.84 3.82
CA LEU A 54 2.18 10.39 4.09
C LEU A 54 1.89 10.56 5.59
N CYS A 55 1.62 11.80 5.99
CA CYS A 55 1.23 12.16 7.35
C CYS A 55 -0.19 11.67 7.71
N GLY A 56 -0.47 11.50 9.01
CA GLY A 56 -1.78 11.07 9.51
C GLY A 56 -1.96 9.55 9.64
N ARG A 57 -0.98 8.76 9.19
CA ARG A 57 -0.83 7.38 9.61
C ARG A 57 -0.32 7.38 11.05
N ASN A 58 -1.20 7.07 12.00
CA ASN A 58 -0.80 6.89 13.39
C ASN A 58 -0.55 5.39 13.61
N PRO A 59 0.70 4.96 13.86
CA PRO A 59 1.02 3.56 14.16
C PRO A 59 0.22 3.01 15.35
N ASN A 60 -0.17 3.88 16.29
CA ASN A 60 -1.01 3.51 17.42
C ASN A 60 -2.49 3.36 17.02
N PHE A 61 -2.98 4.06 15.99
CA PHE A 61 -4.31 3.79 15.43
C PHE A 61 -4.32 2.56 14.51
N SER A 62 -3.25 2.33 13.73
CA SER A 62 -3.17 1.12 12.89
C SER A 62 -3.15 -0.16 13.72
N LYS A 63 -2.45 -0.17 14.87
CA LYS A 63 -2.53 -1.28 15.85
C LYS A 63 -3.95 -1.49 16.41
N LYS A 64 -4.69 -0.40 16.68
CA LYS A 64 -6.09 -0.48 17.13
C LYS A 64 -7.05 -0.94 16.01
N ILE A 65 -6.71 -0.67 14.75
CA ILE A 65 -7.46 -1.12 13.56
C ILE A 65 -7.10 -2.57 13.19
N ALA A 66 -5.89 -3.05 13.41
CA ALA A 66 -5.58 -4.46 13.18
C ALA A 66 -6.27 -5.38 14.22
N ASN A 67 -6.47 -4.90 15.46
CA ASN A 67 -6.99 -5.69 16.57
C ASN A 67 -8.53 -5.68 16.73
N ARG A 68 -9.27 -4.86 15.98
CA ARG A 68 -10.74 -4.80 16.06
C ARG A 68 -11.34 -5.55 14.87
N ARG A 69 -12.28 -6.47 15.13
CA ARG A 69 -12.94 -7.29 14.09
C ARG A 69 -13.99 -6.55 13.27
N VAL A 70 -14.51 -5.43 13.78
CA VAL A 70 -15.60 -4.67 13.14
C VAL A 70 -15.30 -3.18 13.21
N PHE A 71 -15.40 -2.49 12.06
CA PHE A 71 -15.26 -1.04 11.95
C PHE A 71 -16.54 -0.42 11.40
N LYS A 72 -17.00 0.66 12.04
CA LYS A 72 -18.04 1.52 11.49
C LYS A 72 -17.38 2.73 10.84
N ILE A 73 -17.32 2.72 9.51
CA ILE A 73 -16.88 3.89 8.74
C ILE A 73 -18.06 4.87 8.70
N LYS A 74 -17.91 6.03 9.33
CA LYS A 74 -18.89 7.11 9.20
C LYS A 74 -18.48 8.02 8.04
N LYS A 75 -19.40 8.26 7.10
CA LYS A 75 -19.22 9.23 6.01
C LYS A 75 -18.91 10.59 6.63
N ARG A 76 -17.71 11.13 6.38
CA ARG A 76 -17.42 12.54 6.69
C ARG A 76 -18.01 13.40 5.59
N HIS A 77 -18.70 14.47 5.97
CA HIS A 77 -18.93 15.58 5.07
C HIS A 77 -17.59 16.25 4.83
N VAL A 78 -17.07 16.13 3.61
CA VAL A 78 -15.91 16.90 3.19
C VAL A 78 -16.44 18.30 2.90
N ASN A 79 -16.21 19.24 3.79
CA ASN A 79 -16.38 20.64 3.44
C ASN A 79 -15.27 20.98 2.45
N SER A 80 -15.63 21.04 1.17
CA SER A 80 -14.81 21.64 0.13
C SER A 80 -14.67 23.13 0.42
N ALA A 81 -13.73 23.48 1.29
CA ALA A 81 -13.19 24.82 1.33
C ALA A 81 -12.37 24.99 0.05
N ILE A 82 -13.01 25.55 -0.96
CA ILE A 82 -12.33 26.22 -2.07
C ILE A 82 -11.78 27.51 -1.47
N ASN A 83 -10.45 27.65 -1.47
CA ASN A 83 -9.73 28.92 -1.53
C ASN A 83 -8.36 28.62 -2.15
#